data_AF-A0A1H9U041-F1
#
_entry.id   AF-A0A1H9U041-F1
#
_cell.length_a   1.000
_cell.length_b   1.000
_cell.length_c   1.000
_cell.angle_alpha   90.00
_cell.angle_beta   90.00
_cell.angle_gamma   90.00
#
_symmetry.space_group_name_H-M   'P 1'
#
loop_
_entity.id
_entity.type
_entity.pdbx_description
1 polymer ?
#
loop_
_entity_poly.entity_id
_entity_poly.type
_entity_poly.pdbx_seq_one_letter_code
_entity_poly.pdbx_strand_id
1 'polypeptide(L)'
;MQGKVFTSTSVTEQGKPRALVEGTKLELRFTADGRLLATAGCNQMQGPVNLDDGKLTVTDLSTTDMACPGEGLHEQDEWLAELLNGKPSWRLDGPNLVLTGANTEIVLAPEPQAPLEGVTWTVEGIVTQDAVSSVPDGVTGTVSFKDGHIYVQGGCNSGSTDSTGAEKYEVDGQRVTFGSSLAMTLMMCSENKMKVEGAILDTLGLGEVTFEIDGDTLTLMNANGAGLKLRK
;
A
#
# COMPACT_ATOMS: atom_id res chain seq x y z
N MET A 1 -5.38 -2.18 -10.66
CA MET A 1 -5.71 -1.14 -9.66
C MET A 1 -5.51 -1.60 -8.22
N GLN A 2 -5.50 -2.90 -7.94
CA GLN A 2 -5.25 -3.44 -6.59
C GLN A 2 -3.99 -2.84 -5.96
N GLY A 3 -4.08 -2.59 -4.65
CA GLY A 3 -3.05 -1.95 -3.83
C GLY A 3 -2.94 -0.42 -3.99
N LYS A 4 -3.61 0.19 -4.96
CA LYS A 4 -3.41 1.63 -5.25
C LYS A 4 -4.36 2.51 -4.46
N VAL A 5 -3.84 3.66 -4.03
CA VAL A 5 -4.61 4.78 -3.50
C VAL A 5 -4.64 5.88 -4.56
N PHE A 6 -5.81 6.48 -4.75
CA PHE A 6 -6.04 7.60 -5.64
C PHE A 6 -6.69 8.74 -4.88
N THR A 7 -6.24 9.97 -5.11
CA THR A 7 -6.81 11.17 -4.50
C THR A 7 -7.31 12.14 -5.56
N SER A 8 -8.47 12.76 -5.32
CA SER A 8 -9.09 13.69 -6.26
C SER A 8 -8.19 14.88 -6.57
N THR A 9 -8.04 15.17 -7.86
CA THR A 9 -7.40 16.38 -8.38
C THR A 9 -8.40 17.36 -8.98
N SER A 10 -9.49 16.84 -9.55
CA SER A 10 -10.63 17.66 -9.98
C SER A 10 -11.93 16.88 -9.90
N VAL A 11 -13.01 17.61 -9.67
CA VAL A 11 -14.38 17.12 -9.67
C VAL A 11 -15.20 18.09 -10.50
N THR A 12 -15.99 17.56 -11.43
CA THR A 12 -16.97 18.35 -12.18
C THR A 12 -18.35 17.73 -12.04
N GLU A 13 -19.36 18.59 -12.06
CA GLU A 13 -20.77 18.22 -12.09
C GLU A 13 -21.47 19.05 -13.16
N GLN A 14 -22.18 18.38 -14.07
CA GLN A 14 -22.79 18.98 -15.26
C GLN A 14 -21.79 19.82 -16.07
N GLY A 15 -20.54 19.34 -16.16
CA GLY A 15 -19.43 19.99 -16.87
C GLY A 15 -18.88 21.25 -16.18
N LYS A 16 -19.31 21.56 -14.96
CA LYS A 16 -18.79 22.69 -14.17
C LYS A 16 -17.95 22.20 -13.00
N PRO A 17 -16.89 22.92 -12.59
CA PRO A 17 -16.14 22.57 -11.39
C PRO A 17 -17.06 22.48 -10.16
N ARG A 18 -16.97 21.37 -9.43
CA ARG A 18 -17.62 21.17 -8.13
C ARG A 18 -16.54 21.26 -7.06
N ALA A 19 -16.67 22.23 -6.16
CA ALA A 19 -15.76 22.31 -5.02
C ALA A 19 -16.08 21.18 -4.02
N LEU A 20 -15.03 20.56 -3.47
CA LEU A 20 -15.17 19.74 -2.27
C LEU A 20 -15.19 20.65 -1.04
N VAL A 21 -15.75 20.15 0.07
CA VAL A 21 -15.70 20.84 1.36
C VAL A 21 -14.25 21.18 1.73
N GLU A 22 -14.03 22.38 2.27
CA GLU A 22 -12.68 22.85 2.61
C GLU A 22 -11.97 21.88 3.55
N GLY A 23 -10.69 21.61 3.27
CA GLY A 23 -9.88 20.68 4.05
C GLY A 23 -10.11 19.20 3.74
N THR A 24 -11.03 18.87 2.84
CA THR A 24 -11.28 17.49 2.41
C THR A 24 -10.61 17.17 1.08
N LYS A 25 -10.39 15.87 0.85
CA LYS A 25 -10.07 15.27 -0.44
C LYS A 25 -10.85 13.98 -0.57
N LEU A 26 -11.29 13.66 -1.79
CA LEU A 26 -11.83 12.34 -2.06
C LEU A 26 -10.67 11.38 -2.27
N GLU A 27 -10.69 10.26 -1.55
CA GLU A 27 -9.72 9.16 -1.65
C GLU A 27 -10.44 7.86 -2.06
N LEU A 28 -9.82 7.11 -2.97
CA LEU A 28 -10.21 5.76 -3.34
C LEU A 28 -9.01 4.83 -3.14
N ARG A 29 -9.11 3.90 -2.20
CA ARG A 29 -8.11 2.85 -1.95
C ARG A 29 -8.66 1.52 -2.44
N PHE A 30 -7.98 0.93 -3.41
CA PHE A 30 -8.25 -0.43 -3.90
C PHE A 30 -7.34 -1.39 -3.16
N THR A 31 -7.89 -2.26 -2.32
CA THR A 31 -7.09 -3.19 -1.53
C THR A 31 -6.62 -4.39 -2.35
N ALA A 32 -5.60 -5.09 -1.85
CA ALA A 32 -5.09 -6.30 -2.48
C ALA A 32 -6.13 -7.45 -2.47
N ASP A 33 -7.02 -7.49 -1.47
CA ASP A 33 -8.10 -8.49 -1.36
C ASP A 33 -9.36 -8.14 -2.17
N GLY A 34 -9.29 -7.14 -3.07
CA GLY A 34 -10.35 -6.84 -4.03
C GLY A 34 -11.52 -6.03 -3.45
N ARG A 35 -11.24 -5.15 -2.49
CA ARG A 35 -12.21 -4.21 -1.91
C ARG A 35 -11.88 -2.77 -2.30
N LEU A 36 -12.91 -1.93 -2.30
CA LEU A 36 -12.77 -0.49 -2.32
C LEU A 36 -12.99 0.05 -0.91
N LEU A 37 -12.10 0.93 -0.45
CA LEU A 37 -12.35 1.86 0.65
C LEU A 37 -12.38 3.26 0.04
N ALA A 38 -13.41 4.03 0.36
CA ALA A 38 -13.63 5.36 -0.20
C ALA A 38 -14.00 6.36 0.90
N THR A 39 -13.48 7.57 0.78
CA THR A 39 -13.79 8.69 1.67
C THR A 39 -13.92 9.95 0.83
N ALA A 40 -14.80 10.87 1.23
CA ALA A 40 -14.83 12.22 0.67
C ALA A 40 -15.11 13.28 1.73
N GLY A 41 -16.00 13.02 2.67
CA GLY A 41 -16.35 13.92 3.76
C GLY A 41 -15.89 13.37 5.11
N CYS A 42 -16.86 12.96 5.93
CA CYS A 42 -16.59 12.49 7.28
C CYS A 42 -16.67 10.96 7.40
N ASN A 43 -17.51 10.30 6.59
CA ASN A 43 -17.76 8.87 6.66
C ASN A 43 -16.87 8.06 5.72
N GLN A 44 -16.60 6.82 6.12
CA GLN A 44 -15.91 5.84 5.29
C GLN A 44 -16.91 4.92 4.62
N MET A 45 -16.71 4.67 3.33
CA MET A 45 -17.49 3.75 2.51
C MET A 45 -16.62 2.57 2.11
N GLN A 46 -17.19 1.36 2.07
CA GLN A 46 -16.44 0.18 1.69
C GLN A 46 -17.30 -0.93 1.09
N GLY A 47 -16.69 -1.77 0.25
CA GLY A 47 -17.31 -2.98 -0.28
C GLY A 47 -16.40 -3.72 -1.27
N PRO A 48 -16.68 -5.00 -1.61
CA PRO A 48 -16.02 -5.66 -2.71
C PRO A 48 -16.19 -4.88 -4.02
N VAL A 49 -15.13 -4.79 -4.82
CA VAL A 49 -15.13 -3.99 -6.05
C VAL A 49 -14.81 -4.82 -7.28
N ASN A 50 -15.59 -4.64 -8.33
CA ASN A 50 -15.34 -5.16 -9.66
C ASN A 50 -15.13 -3.99 -10.65
N LEU A 51 -14.15 -4.12 -11.53
CA LEU A 51 -13.75 -3.14 -12.55
C LEU A 51 -14.00 -3.63 -13.99
N ASP A 52 -14.72 -4.74 -14.18
CA ASP A 52 -15.04 -5.32 -15.48
C ASP A 52 -15.84 -4.36 -16.38
N ASP A 53 -15.73 -4.55 -17.69
CA ASP A 53 -16.46 -3.78 -18.71
C ASP A 53 -16.30 -2.25 -18.62
N GLY A 54 -15.20 -1.78 -18.02
CA GLY A 54 -14.96 -0.36 -17.81
C GLY A 54 -15.94 0.29 -16.83
N LYS A 55 -16.57 -0.51 -15.95
CA LYS A 55 -17.50 -0.07 -14.91
C LYS A 55 -16.93 -0.37 -13.53
N LEU A 56 -17.03 0.60 -12.64
CA LEU A 56 -16.66 0.42 -11.24
C LEU A 56 -17.94 0.01 -10.50
N THR A 57 -18.03 -1.25 -10.11
CA THR A 57 -19.17 -1.79 -9.37
C THR A 57 -18.71 -2.13 -7.96
N VAL A 58 -19.26 -1.45 -6.96
CA VAL A 58 -19.09 -1.83 -5.56
C VAL A 58 -20.32 -2.62 -5.13
N THR A 59 -20.15 -3.90 -4.80
CA THR A 59 -21.23 -4.72 -4.25
C THR A 59 -21.35 -4.46 -2.76
N ASP A 60 -22.57 -4.40 -2.22
CA ASP A 60 -22.82 -4.21 -0.79
C ASP A 60 -22.06 -3.01 -0.19
N LEU A 61 -22.13 -1.85 -0.85
CA LEU A 61 -21.52 -0.62 -0.37
C LEU A 61 -22.08 -0.30 1.03
N SER A 62 -21.21 -0.35 2.02
CA SER A 62 -21.50 -0.01 3.41
C SER A 62 -20.83 1.31 3.75
N THR A 63 -21.53 2.15 4.50
CA THR A 63 -21.03 3.45 4.97
C THR A 63 -21.11 3.51 6.48
N THR A 64 -20.13 4.12 7.12
CA THR A 64 -20.22 4.46 8.55
C THR A 64 -21.28 5.55 8.76
N ASP A 65 -21.97 5.55 9.90
CA ASP A 65 -22.91 6.63 10.28
C ASP A 65 -22.32 7.47 11.43
N MET A 66 -21.25 8.22 11.15
CA MET A 66 -20.70 9.18 12.09
C MET A 66 -21.44 10.52 11.99
N ALA A 67 -21.60 11.20 13.14
CA ALA A 67 -22.06 12.58 13.16
C ALA A 67 -20.95 13.51 12.62
N CYS A 68 -21.15 14.06 11.43
CA CYS A 68 -20.14 14.91 10.79
C CYS A 68 -19.98 16.26 11.55
N PRO A 69 -18.74 16.70 11.84
CA PRO A 69 -18.48 17.88 12.67
C PRO A 69 -18.58 19.23 11.91
N GLY A 70 -18.80 19.22 10.60
CA GLY A 70 -18.78 20.40 9.74
C GLY A 70 -19.87 20.38 8.68
N GLU A 71 -20.28 21.57 8.22
CA GLU A 71 -21.29 21.74 7.17
C GLU A 71 -20.80 21.15 5.84
N GLY A 72 -21.72 20.53 5.09
CA GLY A 72 -21.45 20.00 3.75
C GLY A 72 -20.76 18.63 3.72
N LEU A 73 -20.17 18.16 4.84
CA LEU A 73 -19.44 16.89 4.89
C LEU A 73 -20.36 15.70 4.65
N HIS A 74 -21.56 15.72 5.26
CA HIS A 74 -22.53 14.65 5.11
C HIS A 74 -23.08 14.61 3.68
N GLU A 75 -23.47 15.76 3.11
CA GLU A 75 -23.97 15.85 1.74
C GLU A 75 -22.89 15.44 0.72
N GLN A 76 -21.61 15.70 1.02
CA GLN A 76 -20.50 15.24 0.20
C GLN A 76 -20.31 13.71 0.27
N ASP A 77 -20.52 13.10 1.43
CA ASP A 77 -20.51 11.63 1.57
C ASP A 77 -21.69 11.01 0.81
N GLU A 78 -22.90 11.55 0.94
CA GLU A 78 -24.09 11.08 0.21
C GLU A 78 -23.87 11.15 -1.30
N TRP A 79 -23.34 12.26 -1.80
CA TRP A 79 -23.01 12.44 -3.22
C TRP A 79 -22.04 11.38 -3.75
N LEU A 80 -20.99 11.06 -2.99
CA LEU A 80 -20.04 10.03 -3.41
C LEU A 80 -20.69 8.63 -3.33
N ALA A 81 -21.48 8.35 -2.30
CA ALA A 81 -22.19 7.08 -2.17
C ALA A 81 -23.18 6.86 -3.34
N GLU A 82 -23.91 7.90 -3.75
CA GLU A 82 -24.79 7.87 -4.93
C GLU A 82 -24.01 7.59 -6.21
N LEU A 83 -22.86 8.26 -6.40
CA LEU A 83 -22.00 8.02 -7.56
C LEU A 83 -21.55 6.56 -7.61
N LEU A 84 -21.03 6.01 -6.50
CA LEU A 84 -20.52 4.64 -6.42
C LEU A 84 -21.62 3.59 -6.63
N ASN A 85 -22.79 3.79 -6.04
CA ASN A 85 -23.97 2.93 -6.27
C ASN A 85 -24.47 3.00 -7.72
N GLY A 86 -24.27 4.14 -8.40
CA GLY A 86 -24.61 4.36 -9.80
C GLY A 86 -23.71 3.62 -10.81
N LYS A 87 -22.70 2.87 -10.35
CA LYS A 87 -21.76 2.10 -11.19
C LYS A 87 -21.08 2.96 -12.26
N PRO A 88 -20.27 3.96 -11.85
CA PRO A 88 -19.67 4.90 -12.79
C PRO A 88 -18.75 4.14 -13.75
N SER A 89 -18.61 4.62 -14.98
CA SER A 89 -17.53 4.13 -15.83
C SER A 89 -16.19 4.60 -15.30
N TRP A 90 -15.15 3.82 -15.53
CA TRP A 90 -13.79 4.19 -15.22
C TRP A 90 -12.90 4.07 -16.44
N ARG A 91 -11.84 4.89 -16.48
CA ARG A 91 -10.71 4.72 -17.40
C ARG A 91 -9.44 5.24 -16.73
N LEU A 92 -8.29 4.83 -17.25
CA LEU A 92 -7.02 5.47 -16.93
C LEU A 92 -6.70 6.50 -18.02
N ASP A 93 -6.25 7.68 -17.59
CA ASP A 93 -5.70 8.74 -18.44
C ASP A 93 -4.25 8.99 -18.01
N GLY A 94 -3.32 8.30 -18.66
CA GLY A 94 -1.96 8.14 -18.14
C GLY A 94 -2.00 7.48 -16.75
N PRO A 95 -1.42 8.09 -15.71
CA PRO A 95 -1.47 7.55 -14.35
C PRO A 95 -2.80 7.82 -13.63
N ASN A 96 -3.64 8.75 -14.13
CA ASN A 96 -4.81 9.22 -13.43
C ASN A 96 -6.01 8.29 -13.62
N LEU A 97 -6.77 8.06 -12.56
CA LEU A 97 -8.07 7.40 -12.62
C LEU A 97 -9.14 8.44 -12.93
N VAL A 98 -9.95 8.19 -13.97
CA VAL A 98 -11.11 9.01 -14.30
C VAL A 98 -12.37 8.19 -14.06
N LEU A 99 -13.24 8.69 -13.17
CA LEU A 99 -14.58 8.14 -12.95
C LEU A 99 -15.63 9.04 -13.59
N THR A 100 -16.54 8.46 -14.36
CA THR A 100 -17.63 9.18 -15.02
C THR A 100 -18.97 8.56 -14.62
N GLY A 101 -19.76 9.32 -13.86
CA GLY A 101 -21.15 9.04 -13.53
C GLY A 101 -22.12 9.67 -14.53
N ALA A 102 -23.40 9.73 -14.16
CA ALA A 102 -24.44 10.31 -15.03
C ALA A 102 -24.22 11.81 -15.29
N ASN A 103 -23.87 12.56 -14.24
CA ASN A 103 -23.66 14.02 -14.29
C ASN A 103 -22.30 14.44 -13.75
N THR A 104 -21.44 13.50 -13.36
CA THR A 104 -20.24 13.77 -12.56
C THR A 104 -19.03 13.18 -13.25
N GLU A 105 -17.93 13.93 -13.28
CA GLU A 105 -16.61 13.39 -13.63
C GLU A 105 -15.62 13.70 -12.49
N ILE A 106 -14.87 12.68 -12.08
CA ILE A 106 -13.83 12.79 -11.06
C ILE A 106 -12.51 12.36 -11.69
N VAL A 107 -11.50 13.21 -11.63
CA VAL A 107 -10.13 12.86 -11.99
C VAL A 107 -9.32 12.72 -10.71
N LEU A 108 -8.74 11.56 -10.50
CA LEU A 108 -7.91 11.24 -9.36
C LEU A 108 -6.48 10.92 -9.80
N ALA A 109 -5.51 11.50 -9.11
CA ALA A 109 -4.11 11.13 -9.28
C ALA A 109 -3.78 9.98 -8.32
N PRO A 110 -2.90 9.04 -8.70
CA PRO A 110 -2.39 8.06 -7.76
C PRO A 110 -1.64 8.80 -6.65
N GLU A 111 -1.88 8.40 -5.41
CA GLU A 111 -1.08 8.91 -4.31
C GLU A 111 0.37 8.43 -4.49
N PRO A 112 1.37 9.32 -4.41
CA PRO A 112 2.76 8.90 -4.41
C PRO A 112 2.97 7.95 -3.23
N GLN A 113 3.30 6.69 -3.51
CA GLN A 113 3.66 5.77 -2.46
C GLN A 113 4.90 6.34 -1.74
N ALA A 114 4.91 6.30 -0.40
CA ALA A 114 6.08 6.72 0.35
C ALA A 114 7.31 5.94 -0.19
N PRO A 115 8.48 6.59 -0.28
CA PRO A 115 9.61 5.97 -0.94
C PRO A 115 10.02 4.73 -0.15
N LEU A 116 10.03 3.59 -0.82
CA LEU A 116 10.64 2.36 -0.30
C LEU A 116 12.13 2.60 -0.03
N GLU A 117 12.76 3.36 -0.92
CA GLU A 117 14.17 3.72 -0.91
C GLU A 117 14.48 4.92 0.00
N GLY A 118 15.65 4.92 0.63
CA GLY A 118 16.11 6.01 1.51
C GLY A 118 15.52 5.98 2.92
N VAL A 119 14.76 4.93 3.27
CA VAL A 119 14.21 4.69 4.60
C VAL A 119 14.88 3.45 5.22
N THR A 120 15.18 3.52 6.51
CA THR A 120 15.58 2.33 7.28
C THR A 120 14.37 1.78 8.00
N TRP A 121 13.93 0.59 7.60
CA TRP A 121 12.75 -0.05 8.16
C TRP A 121 13.16 -1.03 9.26
N THR A 122 12.63 -0.85 10.46
CA THR A 122 12.87 -1.71 11.63
C THR A 122 11.80 -2.80 11.69
N VAL A 123 12.21 -4.06 11.84
CA VAL A 123 11.27 -5.19 11.97
C VAL A 123 10.55 -5.11 13.31
N GLU A 124 9.21 -5.06 13.27
CA GLU A 124 8.35 -5.09 14.47
C GLU A 124 7.51 -6.38 14.54
N GLY A 125 7.28 -7.03 13.39
CA GLY A 125 6.53 -8.28 13.32
C GLY A 125 7.05 -9.24 12.25
N ILE A 126 6.92 -10.53 12.53
CA ILE A 126 7.21 -11.64 11.61
C ILE A 126 5.89 -12.27 11.20
N VAL A 127 5.67 -12.36 9.89
CA VAL A 127 4.47 -12.95 9.29
C VAL A 127 4.80 -14.36 8.81
N THR A 128 3.94 -15.32 9.15
CA THR A 128 4.02 -16.70 8.67
C THR A 128 2.63 -17.15 8.27
N GLN A 129 2.40 -17.28 6.97
CA GLN A 129 1.06 -17.40 6.38
C GLN A 129 0.17 -16.25 6.86
N ASP A 130 -0.90 -16.56 7.59
CA ASP A 130 -1.87 -15.57 8.08
C ASP A 130 -1.60 -15.14 9.54
N ALA A 131 -0.53 -15.63 10.17
CA ALA A 131 -0.19 -15.33 11.55
C ALA A 131 0.90 -14.26 11.64
N VAL A 132 0.72 -13.28 12.53
CA VAL A 132 1.74 -12.28 12.87
C VAL A 132 2.24 -12.52 14.29
N SER A 133 3.56 -12.59 14.45
CA SER A 133 4.23 -12.71 15.74
C SER A 133 5.16 -11.53 16.00
N SER A 134 5.32 -11.13 17.26
CA SER A 134 6.24 -10.06 17.63
C SER A 134 7.69 -10.51 17.55
N VAL A 135 8.58 -9.54 17.33
CA VAL A 135 10.02 -9.74 17.44
C VAL A 135 10.42 -10.04 18.89
N PRO A 136 11.36 -10.98 19.16
CA PRO A 136 11.85 -11.21 20.51
C PRO A 136 12.51 -9.97 21.13
N ASP A 137 12.30 -9.78 22.44
CA ASP A 137 12.86 -8.65 23.17
C ASP A 137 14.39 -8.54 23.03
N GLY A 138 14.87 -7.32 22.86
CA GLY A 138 16.30 -7.01 22.74
C GLY A 138 16.93 -7.39 21.40
N VAL A 139 16.13 -7.77 20.39
CA VAL A 139 16.61 -7.98 19.02
C VAL A 139 16.09 -6.85 18.12
N THR A 140 17.02 -6.21 17.41
CA THR A 140 16.69 -5.20 16.40
C THR A 140 17.15 -5.69 15.05
N GLY A 141 16.19 -5.95 14.17
CA GLY A 141 16.44 -6.23 12.76
C GLY A 141 16.06 -5.02 11.91
N THR A 142 16.83 -4.68 10.89
CA THR A 142 16.47 -3.63 9.93
C THR A 142 16.69 -4.07 8.48
N VAL A 143 15.90 -3.48 7.59
CA VAL A 143 16.02 -3.59 6.14
C VAL A 143 15.99 -2.17 5.56
N SER A 144 16.91 -1.85 4.67
CA SER A 144 16.87 -0.59 3.92
C SER A 144 17.12 -0.83 2.43
N PHE A 145 16.47 -0.02 1.62
CA PHE A 145 16.63 -0.01 0.17
C PHE A 145 17.41 1.26 -0.18
N LYS A 146 18.50 1.13 -0.95
CA LYS A 146 19.35 2.25 -1.34
C LYS A 146 20.17 1.91 -2.59
N ASP A 147 20.21 2.88 -3.51
CA ASP A 147 20.93 2.84 -4.79
C ASP A 147 20.58 1.62 -5.67
N GLY A 148 19.36 1.09 -5.52
CA GLY A 148 18.92 -0.15 -6.19
C GLY A 148 19.41 -1.44 -5.52
N HIS A 149 19.91 -1.38 -4.28
CA HIS A 149 20.31 -2.54 -3.50
C HIS A 149 19.62 -2.57 -2.14
N ILE A 150 19.58 -3.76 -1.52
CA ILE A 150 19.11 -3.92 -0.15
C ILE A 150 20.28 -4.07 0.81
N TYR A 151 20.10 -3.54 2.02
CA TYR A 151 20.99 -3.69 3.15
C TYR A 151 20.20 -4.23 4.33
N VAL A 152 20.74 -5.25 4.98
CA VAL A 152 20.08 -5.99 6.05
C VAL A 152 20.96 -5.93 7.30
N GLN A 153 20.34 -5.63 8.43
CA GLN A 153 20.87 -5.91 9.76
C GLN A 153 19.96 -6.96 10.40
N GLY A 154 20.38 -8.22 10.48
CA GLY A 154 19.61 -9.31 11.09
C GLY A 154 19.65 -9.34 12.63
N GLY A 155 20.22 -8.32 13.26
CA GLY A 155 20.47 -8.24 14.70
C GLY A 155 21.75 -8.94 15.17
N CYS A 156 22.23 -9.93 14.42
CA CYS A 156 23.56 -10.55 14.59
C CYS A 156 24.42 -10.33 13.34
N ASN A 157 23.99 -10.85 12.21
CA ASN A 157 24.67 -10.68 10.94
C ASN A 157 24.16 -9.45 10.20
N SER A 158 25.00 -8.97 9.29
CA SER A 158 24.63 -7.93 8.34
C SER A 158 24.95 -8.40 6.93
N GLY A 159 24.29 -7.79 5.96
CA GLY A 159 24.48 -8.16 4.57
C GLY A 159 23.94 -7.14 3.60
N SER A 160 24.31 -7.30 2.34
CA SER A 160 23.78 -6.51 1.24
C SER A 160 23.78 -7.29 -0.08
N THR A 161 22.98 -6.81 -1.03
CA THR A 161 23.10 -7.21 -2.44
C THR A 161 24.14 -6.36 -3.17
N ASP A 162 24.62 -5.27 -2.57
CA ASP A 162 25.59 -4.34 -3.13
C ASP A 162 27.00 -4.94 -3.13
N SER A 163 27.28 -5.72 -4.17
CA SER A 163 28.59 -6.27 -4.47
C SER A 163 29.03 -5.85 -5.87
N THR A 164 30.32 -5.90 -6.17
CA THR A 164 30.83 -5.47 -7.48
C THR A 164 30.20 -6.30 -8.60
N GLY A 165 29.49 -5.61 -9.51
CA GLY A 165 28.78 -6.25 -10.62
C GLY A 165 27.38 -6.78 -10.27
N ALA A 166 26.87 -6.49 -9.07
CA ALA A 166 25.51 -6.84 -8.70
C ALA A 166 24.47 -6.10 -9.55
N GLU A 167 23.50 -6.85 -10.03
CA GLU A 167 22.26 -6.30 -10.60
C GLU A 167 21.41 -5.66 -9.50
N LYS A 168 20.75 -4.56 -9.84
CA LYS A 168 19.86 -3.81 -8.95
C LYS A 168 18.53 -4.53 -8.80
N TYR A 169 17.78 -4.21 -7.75
CA TYR A 169 16.37 -4.56 -7.70
C TYR A 169 15.58 -3.70 -8.70
N GLU A 170 14.48 -4.26 -9.19
CA GLU A 170 13.49 -3.55 -10.00
C GLU A 170 12.18 -3.43 -9.23
N VAL A 171 11.51 -2.28 -9.38
CA VAL A 171 10.19 -2.03 -8.78
C VAL A 171 9.15 -1.94 -9.88
N ASP A 172 8.16 -2.81 -9.85
CA ASP A 172 6.97 -2.75 -10.69
C ASP A 172 5.70 -2.71 -9.84
N GLY A 173 5.12 -1.52 -9.70
CA GLY A 173 3.99 -1.29 -8.80
C GLY A 173 4.35 -1.61 -7.35
N GLN A 174 3.74 -2.65 -6.79
CA GLN A 174 3.94 -3.10 -5.41
C GLN A 174 4.84 -4.32 -5.29
N ARG A 175 5.70 -4.52 -6.28
CA ARG A 175 6.56 -5.68 -6.39
C ARG A 175 8.01 -5.23 -6.49
N VAL A 176 8.87 -5.86 -5.71
CA VAL A 176 10.32 -5.73 -5.81
C VAL A 176 10.87 -7.06 -6.30
N THR A 177 11.55 -7.04 -7.44
CA THR A 177 12.30 -8.18 -7.97
C THR A 177 13.78 -7.95 -7.71
N PHE A 178 14.44 -8.89 -7.03
CA PHE A 178 15.87 -8.77 -6.70
C PHE A 178 16.74 -9.34 -7.83
N GLY A 179 17.63 -8.52 -8.38
CA GLY A 179 18.56 -8.97 -9.44
C GLY A 179 19.76 -9.76 -8.93
N SER A 180 20.08 -9.67 -7.64
CA SER A 180 21.28 -10.31 -7.06
C SER A 180 21.00 -10.99 -5.74
N SER A 181 21.82 -11.99 -5.43
CA SER A 181 21.82 -12.66 -4.12
C SER A 181 22.31 -11.74 -3.00
N LEU A 182 21.75 -11.91 -1.81
CA LEU A 182 22.15 -11.25 -0.58
C LEU A 182 23.34 -11.99 0.01
N ALA A 183 24.46 -11.31 0.15
CA ALA A 183 25.59 -11.83 0.91
C ALA A 183 25.48 -11.37 2.36
N MET A 184 25.58 -12.31 3.31
CA MET A 184 25.57 -12.01 4.74
C MET A 184 26.85 -12.49 5.43
N THR A 185 27.18 -11.85 6.55
CA THR A 185 28.15 -12.43 7.50
C THR A 185 27.58 -13.71 8.15
N LEU A 186 28.46 -14.55 8.72
CA LEU A 186 28.10 -15.84 9.32
C LEU A 186 28.60 -15.97 10.76
N MET A 187 28.20 -15.01 11.62
CA MET A 187 28.44 -15.04 13.06
C MET A 187 27.39 -15.91 13.75
N MET A 188 27.83 -16.65 14.77
CA MET A 188 26.94 -17.39 15.66
C MET A 188 26.47 -16.49 16.80
N CYS A 189 25.16 -16.44 17.01
CA CYS A 189 24.51 -15.63 18.05
C CYS A 189 23.45 -16.42 18.81
N SER A 190 22.79 -15.76 19.77
CA SER A 190 21.64 -16.31 20.47
C SER A 190 20.51 -16.68 19.50
N GLU A 191 19.72 -17.67 19.90
CA GLU A 191 18.58 -18.17 19.12
C GLU A 191 17.62 -17.06 18.68
N ASN A 192 17.31 -16.12 19.59
CA ASN A 192 16.43 -14.99 19.29
C ASN A 192 16.96 -14.11 18.14
N LYS A 193 18.28 -13.86 18.08
CA LYS A 193 18.88 -13.08 16.98
C LYS A 193 18.81 -13.86 15.67
N MET A 194 19.17 -15.14 15.72
CA MET A 194 19.13 -16.01 14.54
C MET A 194 17.70 -16.18 14.01
N LYS A 195 16.68 -16.18 14.88
CA LYS A 195 15.27 -16.24 14.48
C LYS A 195 14.84 -15.02 13.66
N VAL A 196 15.22 -13.82 14.08
CA VAL A 196 14.88 -12.58 13.36
C VAL A 196 15.63 -12.50 12.04
N GLU A 197 16.91 -12.84 12.04
CA GLU A 197 17.73 -12.94 10.83
C GLU A 197 17.14 -13.93 9.82
N GLY A 198 16.77 -15.13 10.28
CA GLY A 198 16.13 -16.15 9.45
C GLY A 198 14.81 -15.65 8.86
N ALA A 199 13.95 -15.01 9.66
CA ALA A 199 12.70 -14.44 9.16
C ALA A 199 12.90 -13.37 8.07
N ILE A 200 13.94 -12.54 8.20
CA ILE A 200 14.30 -11.57 7.16
C ILE A 200 14.75 -12.28 5.89
N LEU A 201 15.64 -13.27 6.02
CA LEU A 201 16.15 -14.04 4.88
C LEU A 201 15.04 -14.80 4.16
N ASP A 202 14.17 -15.49 4.90
CA ASP A 202 13.05 -16.24 4.37
C ASP A 202 12.08 -15.30 3.63
N THR A 203 11.78 -14.13 4.22
CA THR A 203 10.91 -13.14 3.58
C THR A 203 11.50 -12.61 2.29
N LEU A 204 12.77 -12.20 2.29
CA LEU A 204 13.40 -11.62 1.10
C LEU A 204 13.52 -12.65 -0.03
N GLY A 205 13.73 -13.93 0.29
CA GLY A 205 13.42 -15.09 -0.58
C GLY A 205 13.87 -14.94 -2.04
N LEU A 206 15.03 -14.31 -2.23
CA LEU A 206 15.49 -13.35 -3.28
C LEU A 206 15.19 -13.64 -4.76
N GLY A 207 13.94 -13.96 -5.07
CA GLY A 207 13.35 -13.69 -6.37
C GLY A 207 12.55 -12.40 -6.29
N GLU A 208 11.41 -12.46 -5.61
CA GLU A 208 10.44 -11.39 -5.62
C GLU A 208 9.69 -11.29 -4.29
N VAL A 209 9.43 -10.06 -3.85
CA VAL A 209 8.52 -9.76 -2.74
C VAL A 209 7.50 -8.72 -3.17
N THR A 210 6.29 -8.85 -2.64
CA THR A 210 5.31 -7.75 -2.68
C THR A 210 5.52 -6.85 -1.46
N PHE A 211 5.31 -5.55 -1.65
CA PHE A 211 5.38 -4.57 -0.58
C PHE A 211 4.15 -3.68 -0.54
N GLU A 212 3.75 -3.30 0.68
CA GLU A 212 2.72 -2.31 0.93
C GLU A 212 3.24 -1.31 1.96
N ILE A 213 3.10 -0.01 1.68
CA ILE A 213 3.45 1.05 2.63
C ILE A 213 2.16 1.78 3.00
N ASP A 214 1.83 1.75 4.29
CA ASP A 214 0.71 2.46 4.89
C ASP A 214 1.22 3.37 6.01
N GLY A 215 1.36 4.67 5.68
CA GLY A 215 1.98 5.67 6.54
C GLY A 215 3.42 5.31 6.90
N ASP A 216 3.62 4.91 8.16
CA ASP A 216 4.93 4.58 8.73
C ASP A 216 5.21 3.08 8.77
N THR A 217 4.28 2.27 8.25
CA THR A 217 4.37 0.81 8.25
C THR A 217 4.69 0.30 6.85
N LEU A 218 5.69 -0.56 6.74
CA LEU A 218 5.98 -1.35 5.54
C LEU A 218 5.63 -2.81 5.82
N THR A 219 4.86 -3.43 4.95
CA THR A 219 4.66 -4.88 4.93
C THR A 219 5.39 -5.46 3.73
N LEU A 220 6.23 -6.48 3.94
CA LEU A 220 6.86 -7.28 2.90
C LEU A 220 6.31 -8.70 2.96
N MET A 221 5.97 -9.29 1.81
CA MET A 221 5.54 -10.68 1.72
C MET A 221 6.13 -11.37 0.49
N ASN A 222 6.51 -12.63 0.63
CA ASN A 222 6.84 -13.50 -0.49
C ASN A 222 5.68 -14.43 -0.86
N ALA A 223 5.84 -15.13 -1.99
CA ALA A 223 4.83 -16.07 -2.51
C ALA A 223 4.57 -17.29 -1.60
N ASN A 224 5.48 -17.60 -0.66
CA ASN A 224 5.34 -18.72 0.28
C ASN A 224 4.60 -18.31 1.56
N GLY A 225 4.18 -17.05 1.68
CA GLY A 225 3.52 -16.50 2.86
C GLY A 225 4.46 -16.16 4.02
N ALA A 226 5.78 -16.13 3.81
CA ALA A 226 6.69 -15.51 4.78
C ALA A 226 6.71 -14.00 4.56
N GLY A 227 6.69 -13.23 5.64
CA GLY A 227 6.65 -11.79 5.56
C GLY A 227 7.19 -11.08 6.79
N LEU A 228 7.30 -9.76 6.66
CA LEU A 228 7.71 -8.86 7.72
C LEU A 228 6.75 -7.69 7.79
N LYS A 229 6.43 -7.27 9.02
CA LYS A 229 5.87 -5.95 9.30
C LYS A 229 6.98 -5.09 9.88
N LEU A 230 7.27 -3.98 9.21
CA LEU A 230 8.35 -3.07 9.55
C LEU A 230 7.81 -1.66 9.78
N ARG A 231 8.57 -0.85 10.53
CA ARG A 231 8.28 0.56 10.80
C ARG A 231 9.52 1.43 10.58
N LYS A 232 9.34 2.63 10.02
CA LYS A 232 10.42 3.61 9.80
C LYS A 232 10.90 4.29 11.08
#